data_AF-A0A927LSJ8-F1
#
_entry.id   AF-A0A927LSJ8-F1
#
_cell.length_a   1.000
_cell.length_b   1.000
_cell.length_c   1.000
_cell.angle_alpha   90.00
_cell.angle_beta   90.00
_cell.angle_gamma   90.00
#
_symmetry.space_group_name_H-M   'P 1'
#
loop_
_entity.id
_entity.type
_entity.pdbx_description
1 polymer ?
#
loop_
_entity_poly.entity_id
_entity_poly.type
_entity_poly.pdbx_seq_one_letter_code
_entity_poly.pdbx_strand_id
1 'polypeptide(L)'
;MRMMREVIALAIAGSLSILSATVTAATSPLPVTKAPFPVQFNGVSINNQTAQYPLLLYKDITYVPITWDYCQSLALQVYWSQENGLQIAKLPPKGIAVKPEAASHVDKLQNASLPTFPITVNGKPINNSNEPYPILVYKDITYFPLTWRFVHDEFGWVTQWDSTEGLRIETDQEQILTNIFYEDDSYLYLDTTTSGFIKIAKDLQADPILLNNNEVETTRKLADTSSGVIINSFESDKDKTIERVENTVRYHGIDIMDLAAVHSVQNKPLGFVTTIGADTELIVIGARKDDANSEKWWQMYPVFYSFILTKGQSPKQIPGMTQLPSRIMNKKDGSIWIVSDADLKTFRPINTASQVGLIEPNGEIRGFNAELNSNDVEIVSLQENRVILKAFSNRFSPDLVKETNGFYSVEKNFSMNKLSDLSVHSAYIDSKGNLYFINKGNAITSVNANVTWRRYDYELKKLLSVE
;
A
#
# COMPACT_ATOMS: atom_id res chain seq x y z
N MET A 1 -9.28 33.43 4.44
CA MET A 1 -8.66 34.31 5.45
C MET A 1 -7.28 33.72 5.76
N ARG A 2 -6.23 34.29 5.16
CA ARG A 2 -4.83 33.86 5.32
C ARG A 2 -4.38 34.18 6.75
N MET A 3 -4.01 33.17 7.54
CA MET A 3 -3.20 33.40 8.74
C MET A 3 -1.74 33.10 8.41
N MET A 4 -0.97 34.18 8.24
CA MET A 4 0.49 34.20 8.33
C MET A 4 0.93 33.55 9.64
N ARG A 5 1.84 32.58 9.57
CA ARG A 5 2.69 32.21 10.70
C ARG A 5 4.11 32.60 10.32
N GLU A 6 4.53 33.76 10.81
CA GLU A 6 5.90 34.22 10.75
C GLU A 6 6.77 33.32 11.64
N VAL A 7 7.86 32.81 11.08
CA VAL A 7 8.92 32.14 11.86
C VAL A 7 9.95 33.19 12.20
N ILE A 8 10.16 33.36 13.51
CA ILE A 8 11.03 34.34 14.13
C ILE A 8 12.49 33.99 13.82
N ALA A 9 13.20 34.91 13.14
CA ALA A 9 14.65 34.96 13.13
C ALA A 9 15.11 35.60 14.45
N LEU A 10 15.83 34.85 15.29
CA LEU A 10 16.39 35.38 16.54
C LEU A 10 17.87 35.70 16.35
N ALA A 11 18.18 36.99 16.27
CA ALA A 11 19.52 37.55 16.47
C ALA A 11 19.67 37.95 17.94
N ILE A 12 20.73 37.49 18.62
CA ILE A 12 21.11 38.02 19.94
C ILE A 12 22.59 38.40 19.91
N ALA A 13 22.82 39.72 19.98
CA ALA A 13 24.08 40.32 20.36
C ALA A 13 24.13 40.42 21.90
N GLY A 14 25.23 39.96 22.50
CA GLY A 14 25.48 40.06 23.94
C GLY A 14 26.95 39.83 24.23
N SER A 15 27.71 40.92 24.31
CA SER A 15 29.12 40.98 24.66
C SER A 15 29.36 40.61 26.13
N LEU A 16 30.14 39.55 26.38
CA LEU A 16 30.82 39.30 27.65
C LEU A 16 32.25 38.83 27.38
N SER A 17 33.21 39.67 27.76
CA SER A 17 34.64 39.46 27.57
C SER A 17 35.16 38.41 28.57
N ILE A 18 35.41 37.19 28.07
CA ILE A 18 36.24 36.19 28.75
C ILE A 18 37.27 35.74 27.71
N LEU A 19 38.55 35.88 28.05
CA LEU A 19 39.69 35.38 27.26
C LEU A 19 39.63 33.85 27.19
N SER A 20 38.85 33.33 26.24
CA SER A 20 38.93 31.94 25.81
C SER A 20 40.01 31.86 24.74
N ALA A 21 41.09 31.12 25.03
CA ALA A 21 42.05 30.73 24.02
C ALA A 21 41.29 30.02 22.89
N THR A 22 41.23 30.65 21.72
CA THR A 22 40.71 30.04 20.51
C THR A 22 41.70 28.95 20.10
N VAL A 23 41.41 27.70 20.45
CA VAL A 23 41.93 26.58 19.66
C VAL A 23 41.21 26.66 18.33
N THR A 24 41.78 27.45 17.41
CA THR A 24 41.38 27.39 16.00
C THR A 24 41.94 26.08 15.48
N ALA A 25 41.17 24.99 15.62
CA ALA A 25 41.35 23.86 14.73
C ALA A 25 40.99 24.39 13.34
N ALA A 26 41.99 24.84 12.59
CA ALA A 26 41.84 25.22 11.20
C ALA A 26 41.46 23.94 10.43
N THR A 27 40.16 23.68 10.37
CA THR A 27 39.59 22.66 9.50
C THR A 27 40.05 23.04 8.10
N SER A 28 40.81 22.17 7.44
CA SER A 28 41.34 22.46 6.12
C SER A 28 40.17 22.88 5.20
N PRO A 29 40.32 23.96 4.42
CA PRO A 29 39.24 24.42 3.56
C PRO A 29 38.79 23.29 2.64
N LEU A 30 37.49 22.98 2.62
CA LEU A 30 36.92 21.95 1.75
C LEU A 30 36.40 22.62 0.48
N PRO A 31 37.15 22.58 -0.64
CA PRO A 31 36.73 23.24 -1.87
C PRO A 31 35.53 22.52 -2.46
N VAL A 32 34.48 23.27 -2.75
CA VAL A 32 33.26 22.77 -3.37
C VAL A 32 33.06 23.48 -4.72
N THR A 33 32.25 22.93 -5.60
CA THR A 33 31.68 23.64 -6.76
C THR A 33 30.16 23.56 -6.71
N LYS A 34 29.44 24.30 -7.57
CA LYS A 34 28.04 23.95 -7.84
C LYS A 34 28.00 22.65 -8.63
N ALA A 35 26.97 21.83 -8.45
CA ALA A 35 26.70 20.71 -9.33
C ALA A 35 26.51 21.22 -10.78
N PRO A 36 27.34 20.80 -11.75
CA PRO A 36 27.36 21.36 -13.10
C PRO A 36 26.38 20.70 -14.08
N PHE A 37 25.50 19.84 -13.58
CA PHE A 37 24.56 19.04 -14.38
C PHE A 37 23.11 19.25 -13.90
N PRO A 38 22.10 18.91 -14.73
CA PRO A 38 20.71 18.94 -14.31
C PRO A 38 20.46 18.02 -13.12
N VAL A 39 19.58 18.44 -12.20
CA VAL A 39 19.14 17.60 -11.08
C VAL A 39 17.63 17.64 -10.99
N GLN A 40 17.01 16.48 -10.79
CA GLN A 40 15.57 16.35 -10.59
C GLN A 40 15.27 15.56 -9.33
N PHE A 41 14.36 16.08 -8.50
CA PHE A 41 13.82 15.39 -7.34
C PHE A 41 12.33 15.13 -7.57
N ASN A 42 11.91 13.86 -7.59
CA ASN A 42 10.52 13.47 -7.85
C ASN A 42 9.93 14.14 -9.10
N GLY A 43 10.68 14.13 -10.21
CA GLY A 43 10.30 14.76 -11.48
C GLY A 43 10.38 16.30 -11.51
N VAL A 44 10.66 16.95 -10.39
CA VAL A 44 10.81 18.40 -10.31
C VAL A 44 12.25 18.78 -10.62
N SER A 45 12.45 19.48 -11.73
CA SER A 45 13.76 20.05 -12.09
C SER A 45 14.19 21.15 -11.12
N ILE A 46 15.41 21.02 -10.62
CA ILE A 46 16.05 21.98 -9.71
C ILE A 46 16.83 23.00 -10.52
N ASN A 47 16.45 24.28 -10.42
CA ASN A 47 17.25 25.36 -10.98
C ASN A 47 18.45 25.68 -10.08
N ASN A 48 19.52 24.91 -10.23
CA ASN A 48 20.70 25.04 -9.38
C ASN A 48 21.49 26.34 -9.59
N GLN A 49 21.32 26.99 -10.74
CA GLN A 49 22.11 28.19 -11.09
C GLN A 49 21.73 29.39 -10.23
N THR A 50 20.43 29.54 -9.99
CA THR A 50 19.85 30.66 -9.24
C THR A 50 19.38 30.27 -7.85
N ALA A 51 19.59 29.04 -7.38
CA ALA A 51 19.17 28.64 -6.03
C ALA A 51 19.94 29.43 -4.95
N GLN A 52 19.24 29.88 -3.90
CA GLN A 52 19.85 30.55 -2.74
C GLN A 52 20.91 29.66 -2.06
N TYR A 53 20.58 28.38 -1.93
CA TYR A 53 21.47 27.33 -1.47
C TYR A 53 21.59 26.28 -2.60
N PRO A 54 22.58 26.42 -3.49
CA PRO A 54 22.73 25.52 -4.63
C PRO A 54 23.24 24.16 -4.17
N LEU A 55 22.83 23.09 -4.84
CA LEU A 55 23.47 21.78 -4.76
C LEU A 55 24.96 21.92 -5.05
N LEU A 56 25.76 21.40 -4.13
CA LEU A 56 27.22 21.45 -4.21
C LEU A 56 27.77 20.14 -4.78
N LEU A 57 28.98 20.21 -5.32
CA LEU A 57 29.78 19.05 -5.70
C LEU A 57 31.06 19.07 -4.86
N TYR A 58 31.36 17.96 -4.19
CA TYR A 58 32.60 17.75 -3.45
C TYR A 58 33.08 16.32 -3.69
N LYS A 59 34.32 16.18 -4.18
CA LYS A 59 34.89 14.88 -4.60
C LYS A 59 33.92 14.09 -5.49
N ASP A 60 33.34 14.77 -6.48
CA ASP A 60 32.39 14.22 -7.46
C ASP A 60 31.10 13.66 -6.87
N ILE A 61 30.79 13.94 -5.60
CA ILE A 61 29.51 13.63 -4.96
C ILE A 61 28.67 14.90 -4.86
N THR A 62 27.39 14.79 -5.21
CA THR A 62 26.41 15.86 -5.05
C THR A 62 25.98 15.97 -3.60
N TYR A 63 25.90 17.19 -3.10
CA TYR A 63 25.47 17.53 -1.76
C TYR A 63 24.21 18.39 -1.80
N VAL A 64 23.18 17.97 -1.05
CA VAL A 64 21.92 18.70 -0.93
C VAL A 64 21.91 19.54 0.34
N PRO A 65 21.51 20.82 0.29
CA PRO A 65 21.35 21.59 1.51
C PRO A 65 20.12 21.13 2.29
N ILE A 66 20.28 21.01 3.61
CA ILE A 66 19.23 20.65 4.55
C ILE A 66 18.40 21.89 4.89
N THR A 67 17.76 22.46 3.87
CA THR A 67 16.76 23.53 4.00
C THR A 67 15.34 22.96 3.89
N TRP A 68 14.34 23.76 4.26
CA TRP A 68 12.96 23.30 4.30
C TRP A 68 12.46 22.74 2.96
N ASP A 69 12.69 23.45 1.84
CA ASP A 69 12.23 23.03 0.50
C ASP A 69 12.82 21.68 0.06
N TYR A 70 14.14 21.52 0.19
CA TYR A 70 14.82 20.29 -0.18
C TYR A 70 14.41 19.13 0.72
N CYS A 71 14.25 19.38 2.03
CA CYS A 71 13.80 18.35 2.96
C CYS A 71 12.35 17.94 2.67
N GLN A 72 11.43 18.87 2.34
CA GLN A 72 10.09 18.47 1.93
C GLN A 72 10.10 17.64 0.64
N SER A 73 10.88 18.08 -0.37
CA SER A 73 10.99 17.39 -1.66
C SER A 73 11.56 15.98 -1.53
N LEU A 74 12.44 15.76 -0.57
CA LEU A 74 13.07 14.47 -0.29
C LEU A 74 12.39 13.68 0.84
N ALA A 75 11.23 14.13 1.31
CA ALA A 75 10.53 13.51 2.44
C ALA A 75 11.44 13.30 3.67
N LEU A 76 12.20 14.32 4.04
CA LEU A 76 13.03 14.34 5.24
C LEU A 76 12.41 15.20 6.34
N GLN A 77 12.52 14.71 7.57
CA GLN A 77 12.33 15.49 8.79
C GLN A 77 13.70 15.93 9.30
N VAL A 78 13.76 17.18 9.74
CA VAL A 78 14.95 17.74 10.35
C VAL A 78 14.58 18.32 11.69
N TYR A 79 15.38 17.99 12.70
CA TYR A 79 15.32 18.60 14.02
C TYR A 79 16.71 19.08 14.42
N TRP A 80 16.75 20.19 15.14
CA TRP A 80 17.98 20.77 15.67
C TRP A 80 17.79 21.13 17.15
N SER A 81 18.74 20.73 17.98
CA SER A 81 18.89 21.28 19.33
C SER A 81 20.37 21.44 19.68
N GLN A 82 20.66 22.31 20.65
CA GLN A 82 22.03 22.51 21.12
C GLN A 82 22.63 21.25 21.77
N GLU A 83 21.79 20.44 22.43
CA GLU A 83 22.21 19.22 23.12
C GLU A 83 22.44 18.06 22.14
N ASN A 84 21.50 17.82 21.23
CA ASN A 84 21.50 16.62 20.38
C ASN A 84 22.04 16.87 18.97
N GLY A 85 22.36 18.13 18.64
CA GLY A 85 22.80 18.52 17.32
C GLY A 85 21.73 18.29 16.25
N LEU A 86 22.16 17.88 15.06
CA LEU A 86 21.33 17.75 13.87
C LEU A 86 20.77 16.34 13.78
N GLN A 87 19.46 16.24 13.68
CA GLN A 87 18.78 14.97 13.54
C GLN A 87 18.01 14.98 12.23
N ILE A 88 18.30 14.02 11.36
CA ILE A 88 17.63 13.82 10.08
C ILE A 88 16.92 12.48 10.13
N ALA A 89 15.66 12.44 9.76
CA ALA A 89 14.90 11.21 9.65
C ALA A 89 14.14 11.17 8.32
N LYS A 90 14.07 9.99 7.71
CA LYS A 90 13.13 9.75 6.61
C LYS A 90 11.70 9.86 7.13
N LEU A 91 10.86 10.54 6.37
CA LEU A 91 9.42 10.57 6.56
C LEU A 91 8.73 9.61 5.58
N PRO A 92 7.50 9.17 5.91
CA PRO A 92 6.61 8.60 4.92
C PRO A 92 6.41 9.57 3.73
N PRO A 93 6.06 9.05 2.55
CA PRO A 93 5.74 9.89 1.40
C PRO A 93 4.66 10.93 1.77
N LYS A 94 4.87 12.17 1.35
CA LYS A 94 3.97 13.30 1.67
C LYS A 94 3.14 13.76 0.47
N GLY A 95 3.51 13.39 -0.75
CA GLY A 95 2.93 13.96 -1.96
C GLY A 95 3.09 15.47 -2.06
N ILE A 96 4.33 15.94 -1.92
CA ILE A 96 4.67 17.35 -2.06
C ILE A 96 5.82 17.49 -3.06
N ALA A 97 5.63 18.36 -4.05
CA ALA A 97 6.68 18.88 -4.91
C ALA A 97 7.03 20.30 -4.48
N VAL A 98 8.27 20.52 -4.02
CA VAL A 98 8.76 21.87 -3.67
C VAL A 98 9.89 22.27 -4.59
N LYS A 99 9.87 23.53 -5.04
CA LYS A 99 10.99 24.13 -5.77
C LYS A 99 11.82 24.95 -4.79
N PRO A 100 13.14 24.76 -4.74
CA PRO A 100 14.00 25.56 -3.87
C PRO A 100 13.91 27.05 -4.16
N GLU A 101 13.97 27.86 -3.10
CA GLU A 101 14.04 29.32 -3.19
C GLU A 101 15.19 29.82 -4.09
N ALA A 102 14.86 30.81 -4.92
CA ALA A 102 15.83 31.49 -5.76
C ALA A 102 16.54 32.61 -4.98
N ALA A 103 17.85 32.74 -5.21
CA ALA A 103 18.65 33.83 -4.69
C ALA A 103 18.29 35.15 -5.38
N SER A 104 18.24 36.24 -4.62
CA SER A 104 18.17 37.60 -5.17
C SER A 104 19.49 38.03 -5.82
N HIS A 105 20.61 37.38 -5.47
CA HIS A 105 21.93 37.59 -6.05
C HIS A 105 22.75 36.30 -6.06
N VAL A 106 23.61 36.12 -7.06
CA VAL A 106 24.50 34.95 -7.16
C VAL A 106 25.85 35.30 -6.53
N ASP A 107 26.03 34.93 -5.27
CA ASP A 107 27.29 35.15 -4.56
C ASP A 107 28.44 34.30 -5.14
N LYS A 108 29.66 34.80 -4.95
CA LYS A 108 30.88 34.02 -5.20
C LYS A 108 30.95 32.82 -4.27
N LEU A 109 31.34 31.68 -4.83
CA LEU A 109 31.46 30.43 -4.09
C LEU A 109 32.56 30.50 -3.01
N GLN A 110 32.29 29.91 -1.87
CA GLN A 110 33.21 29.80 -0.72
C GLN A 110 33.54 28.34 -0.42
N ASN A 111 34.57 28.09 0.38
CA ASN A 111 34.87 26.74 0.85
C ASN A 111 33.87 26.31 1.92
N ALA A 112 33.59 25.02 1.97
CA ALA A 112 32.82 24.41 3.06
C ALA A 112 33.74 24.07 4.24
N SER A 113 33.12 23.76 5.38
CA SER A 113 33.80 23.27 6.58
C SER A 113 33.11 22.01 7.11
N LEU A 114 33.73 21.34 8.09
CA LEU A 114 33.08 20.26 8.82
C LEU A 114 32.15 20.86 9.91
N PRO A 115 30.98 20.25 10.15
CA PRO A 115 30.14 20.58 11.30
C PRO A 115 30.86 20.25 12.61
N THR A 116 30.70 21.10 13.62
CA THR A 116 31.28 20.93 14.96
C THR A 116 30.27 20.40 15.98
N PHE A 117 29.18 19.81 15.49
CA PHE A 117 28.04 19.37 16.30
C PHE A 117 27.68 17.91 16.01
N PRO A 118 27.01 17.21 16.94
CA PRO A 118 26.54 15.85 16.72
C PRO A 118 25.55 15.76 15.56
N ILE A 119 25.57 14.64 14.85
CA ILE A 119 24.63 14.36 13.76
C ILE A 119 24.07 12.96 13.92
N THR A 120 22.75 12.82 13.79
CA THR A 120 22.08 11.53 13.70
C THR A 120 21.24 11.44 12.43
N VAL A 121 21.21 10.26 11.82
CA VAL A 121 20.41 9.94 10.64
C VAL A 121 19.58 8.70 10.95
N ASN A 122 18.24 8.80 10.85
CA ASN A 122 17.31 7.75 11.24
C ASN A 122 17.58 7.20 12.66
N GLY A 123 17.94 8.10 13.59
CA GLY A 123 18.28 7.75 14.97
C GLY A 123 19.68 7.15 15.17
N LYS A 124 20.47 6.94 14.10
CA LYS A 124 21.83 6.41 14.17
C LYS A 124 22.84 7.57 14.23
N PRO A 125 23.78 7.59 15.20
CA PRO A 125 24.82 8.60 15.25
C PRO A 125 25.81 8.45 14.08
N ILE A 126 26.23 9.59 13.51
CA ILE A 126 27.18 9.65 12.40
C ILE A 126 28.54 10.10 12.91
N ASN A 127 29.57 9.28 12.70
CA ASN A 127 30.96 9.71 12.90
C ASN A 127 31.46 10.44 11.66
N ASN A 128 31.06 11.72 11.54
CA ASN A 128 31.29 12.50 10.33
C ASN A 128 32.77 12.64 9.94
N SER A 129 33.67 12.68 10.92
CA SER A 129 35.11 12.82 10.68
C SER A 129 35.74 11.63 9.94
N ASN A 130 35.11 10.46 10.01
CA ASN A 130 35.57 9.23 9.36
C ASN A 130 34.79 8.90 8.09
N GLU A 131 33.83 9.74 7.70
CA GLU A 131 33.09 9.56 6.45
C GLU A 131 33.98 9.94 5.24
N PRO A 132 34.07 9.10 4.20
CA PRO A 132 34.79 9.46 2.97
C PRO A 132 34.25 10.73 2.31
N TYR A 133 32.93 10.90 2.42
CA TYR A 133 32.15 12.05 1.98
C TYR A 133 31.44 12.62 3.21
N PRO A 134 32.12 13.44 4.02
CA PRO A 134 31.55 13.98 5.24
C PRO A 134 30.44 14.96 4.91
N ILE A 135 29.45 15.06 5.80
CA ILE A 135 28.48 16.15 5.86
C ILE A 135 29.24 17.46 6.02
N LEU A 136 28.81 18.48 5.29
CA LEU A 136 29.49 19.77 5.19
C LEU A 136 28.64 20.88 5.80
N VAL A 137 29.28 21.98 6.20
CA VAL A 137 28.62 23.26 6.46
C VAL A 137 29.10 24.26 5.42
N TYR A 138 28.15 24.91 4.74
CA TYR A 138 28.42 25.95 3.76
C TYR A 138 27.42 27.09 3.95
N LYS A 139 27.92 28.30 4.21
CA LYS A 139 27.10 29.47 4.56
C LYS A 139 26.11 29.18 5.70
N ASP A 140 26.61 28.57 6.76
CA ASP A 140 25.84 28.17 7.95
C ASP A 140 24.69 27.17 7.70
N ILE A 141 24.59 26.63 6.48
CA ILE A 141 23.65 25.56 6.13
C ILE A 141 24.40 24.23 6.10
N THR A 142 23.77 23.19 6.64
CA THR A 142 24.29 21.83 6.55
C THR A 142 23.99 21.24 5.18
N TYR A 143 24.99 20.64 4.55
CA TYR A 143 24.93 19.99 3.26
C TYR A 143 25.18 18.50 3.40
N PHE A 144 24.25 17.73 2.90
CA PHE A 144 24.18 16.30 3.08
C PHE A 144 24.58 15.55 1.80
N PRO A 145 25.49 14.57 1.88
CA PRO A 145 26.01 13.86 0.72
C PRO A 145 24.97 12.88 0.15
N LEU A 146 24.76 12.90 -1.16
CA LEU A 146 23.89 11.96 -1.88
C LEU A 146 24.67 10.69 -2.29
N THR A 147 25.28 10.02 -1.31
CA THR A 147 25.98 8.73 -1.52
C THR A 147 25.02 7.56 -1.46
N TRP A 148 25.39 6.43 -2.07
CA TRP A 148 24.60 5.19 -2.04
C TRP A 148 24.16 4.79 -0.62
N ARG A 149 25.09 4.84 0.34
CA ARG A 149 24.81 4.56 1.76
C ARG A 149 23.60 5.34 2.26
N PHE A 150 23.51 6.62 1.94
CA PHE A 150 22.40 7.42 2.44
C PHE A 150 21.15 7.31 1.55
N VAL A 151 21.30 7.52 0.24
CA VAL A 151 20.14 7.56 -0.66
C VAL A 151 19.46 6.20 -0.76
N HIS A 152 20.22 5.11 -0.86
CA HIS A 152 19.68 3.75 -0.98
C HIS A 152 19.56 3.06 0.39
N ASP A 153 20.65 2.93 1.15
CA ASP A 153 20.61 2.06 2.34
C ASP A 153 19.87 2.69 3.53
N GLU A 154 20.05 4.00 3.77
CA GLU A 154 19.35 4.70 4.87
C GLU A 154 17.96 5.22 4.46
N PHE A 155 17.79 5.69 3.22
CA PHE A 155 16.55 6.34 2.80
C PHE A 155 15.71 5.53 1.80
N GLY A 156 16.24 4.47 1.19
CA GLY A 156 15.50 3.63 0.24
C GLY A 156 15.03 4.37 -1.03
N TRP A 157 15.67 5.48 -1.38
CA TRP A 157 15.38 6.23 -2.60
C TRP A 157 16.00 5.57 -3.81
N VAL A 158 15.36 5.78 -4.96
CA VAL A 158 15.89 5.37 -6.26
C VAL A 158 16.73 6.51 -6.82
N THR A 159 17.94 6.20 -7.26
CA THR A 159 18.83 7.16 -7.92
C THR A 159 19.14 6.70 -9.34
N GLN A 160 19.15 7.64 -10.26
CA GLN A 160 19.46 7.40 -11.67
C GLN A 160 20.39 8.50 -12.17
N TRP A 161 21.32 8.10 -13.03
CA TRP A 161 22.23 9.01 -13.72
C TRP A 161 22.09 8.82 -15.22
N ASP A 162 21.97 9.93 -15.93
CA ASP A 162 22.05 10.00 -17.38
C ASP A 162 22.98 11.15 -17.78
N SER A 163 23.74 11.00 -18.86
CA SER A 163 24.73 12.00 -19.28
C SER A 163 24.11 13.31 -19.75
N THR A 164 22.85 13.29 -20.18
CA THR A 164 22.11 14.44 -20.71
C THR A 164 21.15 14.99 -19.66
N GLU A 165 20.39 14.10 -19.02
CA GLU A 165 19.33 14.44 -18.06
C GLU A 165 19.85 14.60 -16.62
N GLY A 166 21.12 14.26 -16.38
CA GLY A 166 21.81 14.45 -15.11
C GLY A 166 21.35 13.50 -14.01
N LEU A 167 21.34 14.00 -12.77
CA LEU A 167 20.99 13.23 -11.57
C LEU A 167 19.49 13.27 -11.30
N ARG A 168 18.87 12.11 -11.16
CA ARG A 168 17.47 11.98 -10.76
C ARG A 168 17.38 11.21 -9.45
N ILE A 169 16.64 11.75 -8.49
CA ILE A 169 16.30 11.07 -7.23
C ILE A 169 14.79 10.99 -7.11
N GLU A 170 14.31 9.78 -6.86
CA GLU A 170 12.91 9.52 -6.57
C GLU A 170 12.80 8.94 -5.17
N THR A 171 11.98 9.60 -4.35
CA THR A 171 11.59 9.08 -3.04
C THR A 171 10.40 8.15 -3.18
N ASP A 172 10.09 7.43 -2.12
CA ASP A 172 8.82 6.72 -2.01
C ASP A 172 7.65 7.65 -2.36
N GLN A 173 6.64 7.05 -2.98
CA GLN A 173 5.41 7.72 -3.40
C GLN A 173 4.26 7.18 -2.57
N GLU A 174 3.31 8.03 -2.19
CA GLU A 174 2.07 7.56 -1.60
C GLU A 174 1.24 6.85 -2.67
N GLN A 175 0.77 5.63 -2.39
CA GLN A 175 -0.09 4.92 -3.33
C GLN A 175 -1.48 5.57 -3.34
N ILE A 176 -1.86 6.10 -4.51
CA ILE A 176 -3.15 6.73 -4.77
C ILE A 176 -4.02 5.85 -5.64
N LEU A 177 -3.47 5.28 -6.72
CA LEU A 177 -4.23 4.39 -7.62
C LEU A 177 -4.41 3.03 -6.97
N THR A 178 -5.64 2.51 -6.90
CA THR A 178 -5.90 1.23 -6.22
C THR A 178 -6.32 0.13 -7.18
N ASN A 179 -7.56 0.13 -7.65
CA ASN A 179 -8.12 -0.92 -8.53
C ASN A 179 -8.73 -0.30 -9.79
N ILE A 180 -8.61 -1.00 -10.92
CA ILE A 180 -9.52 -0.77 -12.05
C ILE A 180 -10.80 -1.54 -11.73
N PHE A 181 -11.92 -0.83 -11.62
CA PHE A 181 -13.21 -1.44 -11.27
C PHE A 181 -14.14 -1.61 -12.48
N TYR A 182 -13.84 -0.95 -13.60
CA TYR A 182 -14.61 -1.02 -14.83
C TYR A 182 -13.79 -0.60 -16.05
N GLU A 183 -14.22 -1.03 -17.22
CA GLU A 183 -13.70 -0.60 -18.52
C GLU A 183 -14.82 -0.40 -19.54
N ASP A 184 -14.61 0.50 -20.49
CA ASP A 184 -15.40 0.57 -21.72
C ASP A 184 -14.49 0.38 -22.96
N ASP A 185 -14.97 0.73 -24.16
CA ASP A 185 -14.17 0.59 -25.38
C ASP A 185 -12.89 1.43 -25.39
N SER A 186 -12.84 2.53 -24.63
CA SER A 186 -11.80 3.56 -24.67
C SER A 186 -11.05 3.75 -23.36
N TYR A 187 -11.69 3.54 -22.22
CA TYR A 187 -11.19 3.92 -20.90
C TYR A 187 -11.13 2.76 -19.91
N LEU A 188 -10.20 2.90 -18.97
CA LEU A 188 -10.16 2.19 -17.70
C LEU A 188 -10.64 3.14 -16.60
N TYR A 189 -11.46 2.65 -15.68
CA TYR A 189 -12.03 3.41 -14.57
C TYR A 189 -11.46 2.91 -13.25
N LEU A 190 -10.91 3.82 -12.46
CA LEU A 190 -10.08 3.48 -11.30
C LEU A 190 -10.60 4.09 -9.99
N ASP A 191 -10.51 3.28 -8.95
CA ASP A 191 -10.61 3.71 -7.57
C ASP A 191 -9.31 4.42 -7.14
N THR A 192 -9.43 5.37 -6.22
CA THR A 192 -8.28 5.99 -5.53
C THR A 192 -8.39 5.88 -4.02
N THR A 193 -7.27 6.01 -3.31
CA THR A 193 -7.26 6.03 -1.84
C THR A 193 -7.89 7.31 -1.26
N THR A 194 -7.98 8.38 -2.04
CA THR A 194 -8.47 9.70 -1.61
C THR A 194 -9.87 9.98 -2.17
N SER A 195 -10.86 9.14 -1.89
CA SER A 195 -12.31 9.28 -2.21
C SER A 195 -12.72 9.67 -3.65
N GLY A 196 -11.78 9.95 -4.55
CA GLY A 196 -12.00 10.39 -5.91
C GLY A 196 -11.83 9.25 -6.88
N PHE A 197 -12.33 9.47 -8.09
CA PHE A 197 -12.39 8.46 -9.13
C PHE A 197 -11.88 9.05 -10.42
N ILE A 198 -11.09 8.29 -11.15
CA ILE A 198 -10.52 8.73 -12.41
C ILE A 198 -10.84 7.74 -13.51
N LYS A 199 -10.80 8.22 -14.76
CA LYS A 199 -10.66 7.37 -15.93
C LYS A 199 -9.38 7.71 -16.70
N ILE A 200 -8.78 6.73 -17.33
CA ILE A 200 -7.61 6.89 -18.20
C ILE A 200 -7.81 6.11 -19.50
N ALA A 201 -7.35 6.68 -20.61
CA ALA A 201 -7.44 6.01 -21.91
C ALA A 201 -6.61 4.72 -21.92
N LYS A 202 -7.12 3.67 -22.56
CA LYS A 202 -6.48 2.34 -22.62
C LYS A 202 -5.11 2.33 -23.32
N ASP A 203 -4.82 3.32 -24.16
CA ASP A 203 -3.51 3.51 -24.78
C ASP A 203 -2.44 4.06 -23.84
N LEU A 204 -2.86 4.53 -22.65
CA LEU A 204 -2.02 5.08 -21.59
C LEU A 204 -1.17 6.29 -22.06
N GLN A 205 -1.62 7.02 -23.09
CA GLN A 205 -0.89 8.20 -23.61
C GLN A 205 -1.41 9.52 -23.03
N ALA A 206 -2.67 9.56 -22.60
CA ALA A 206 -3.31 10.77 -22.10
C ALA A 206 -3.23 10.89 -20.56
N ASP A 207 -3.38 12.11 -20.06
CA ASP A 207 -3.64 12.35 -18.65
C ASP A 207 -5.01 11.78 -18.21
N PRO A 208 -5.13 11.33 -16.95
CA PRO A 208 -6.37 10.85 -16.40
C PRO A 208 -7.35 11.99 -16.20
N ILE A 209 -8.63 11.64 -16.27
CA ILE A 209 -9.75 12.56 -16.13
C ILE A 209 -10.47 12.24 -14.83
N LEU A 210 -10.66 13.26 -13.98
CA LEU A 210 -11.48 13.16 -12.77
C LEU A 210 -12.95 12.93 -13.14
N LEU A 211 -13.60 11.99 -12.47
CA LEU A 211 -15.03 11.74 -12.61
C LEU A 211 -15.80 12.53 -11.55
N ASN A 212 -16.93 13.12 -11.96
CA ASN A 212 -17.88 13.68 -11.00
C ASN A 212 -18.76 12.59 -10.36
N ASN A 213 -19.46 12.91 -9.27
CA ASN A 213 -20.27 11.95 -8.52
C ASN A 213 -21.31 11.20 -9.38
N ASN A 214 -21.97 11.88 -10.33
CA ASN A 214 -22.97 11.25 -11.20
C ASN A 214 -22.33 10.26 -12.17
N GLU A 215 -21.16 10.61 -12.73
CA GLU A 215 -20.38 9.71 -13.58
C GLU A 215 -19.94 8.47 -12.78
N VAL A 216 -19.50 8.65 -11.53
CA VAL A 216 -19.10 7.54 -10.65
C VAL A 216 -20.26 6.60 -10.39
N GLU A 217 -21.41 7.11 -9.95
CA GLU A 217 -22.60 6.28 -9.69
C GLU A 217 -23.06 5.53 -10.95
N THR A 218 -23.04 6.20 -12.10
CA THR A 218 -23.40 5.59 -13.38
C THR A 218 -22.42 4.48 -13.74
N THR A 219 -21.12 4.74 -13.60
CA THR A 219 -20.06 3.78 -13.93
C THR A 219 -20.10 2.57 -13.00
N ARG A 220 -20.33 2.76 -11.69
CA ARG A 220 -20.49 1.67 -10.72
C ARG A 220 -21.68 0.76 -11.09
N LYS A 221 -22.83 1.34 -11.45
CA LYS A 221 -23.99 0.58 -11.93
C LYS A 221 -23.69 -0.20 -13.21
N LEU A 222 -22.92 0.38 -14.13
CA LEU A 222 -22.46 -0.31 -15.34
C LEU A 222 -21.51 -1.46 -15.00
N ALA A 223 -20.58 -1.26 -14.05
CA ALA A 223 -19.69 -2.30 -13.55
C ALA A 223 -20.50 -3.47 -12.97
N ASP A 224 -21.44 -3.19 -12.07
CA ASP A 224 -22.32 -4.21 -11.47
C ASP A 224 -23.11 -4.96 -12.55
N THR A 225 -23.73 -4.23 -13.47
CA THR A 225 -24.55 -4.81 -14.56
C THR A 225 -23.71 -5.66 -15.52
N SER A 226 -22.52 -5.17 -15.90
CA SER A 226 -21.61 -5.84 -16.82
C SER A 226 -20.98 -7.09 -16.21
N SER A 227 -20.72 -7.09 -14.90
CA SER A 227 -20.25 -8.27 -14.19
C SER A 227 -21.29 -9.40 -14.19
N GLY A 228 -22.58 -9.06 -14.32
CA GLY A 228 -23.69 -10.01 -14.28
C GLY A 228 -23.79 -10.75 -12.94
N VAL A 229 -23.22 -10.20 -11.87
CA VAL A 229 -23.16 -10.84 -10.55
C VAL A 229 -24.21 -10.23 -9.63
N ILE A 230 -24.98 -11.10 -8.97
CA ILE A 230 -25.89 -10.70 -7.90
C ILE A 230 -25.15 -10.87 -6.58
N ILE A 231 -24.86 -9.75 -5.91
CA ILE A 231 -24.17 -9.72 -4.63
C ILE A 231 -25.19 -9.50 -3.51
N ASN A 232 -25.28 -10.47 -2.60
CA ASN A 232 -26.13 -10.39 -1.41
C ASN A 232 -25.26 -10.37 -0.16
N SER A 233 -25.60 -9.52 0.80
CA SER A 233 -25.03 -9.62 2.15
C SER A 233 -25.37 -10.97 2.78
N PHE A 234 -24.47 -11.50 3.59
CA PHE A 234 -24.77 -12.70 4.36
C PHE A 234 -25.74 -12.36 5.49
N GLU A 235 -27.00 -12.75 5.32
CA GLU A 235 -28.05 -12.64 6.33
C GLU A 235 -28.51 -14.04 6.74
N SER A 236 -28.61 -14.27 8.05
CA SER A 236 -29.01 -15.57 8.61
C SER A 236 -29.67 -15.44 9.97
N ASP A 237 -30.59 -16.35 10.26
CA ASP A 237 -31.19 -16.52 11.58
C ASP A 237 -30.20 -17.23 12.51
N LYS A 238 -29.69 -16.50 13.51
CA LYS A 238 -28.76 -17.06 14.50
C LYS A 238 -29.43 -18.16 15.34
N ASP A 239 -28.77 -19.32 15.43
CA ASP A 239 -29.06 -20.44 16.35
C ASP A 239 -30.43 -21.13 16.21
N LYS A 240 -31.23 -20.81 15.18
CA LYS A 240 -32.59 -21.35 15.04
C LYS A 240 -32.68 -22.71 14.32
N THR A 241 -31.58 -23.19 13.74
CA THR A 241 -31.66 -24.24 12.71
C THR A 241 -30.83 -25.49 12.97
N ILE A 242 -29.85 -25.46 13.88
CA ILE A 242 -28.93 -26.59 14.10
C ILE A 242 -29.25 -27.37 15.39
N GLU A 243 -29.12 -28.68 15.32
CA GLU A 243 -29.28 -29.61 16.45
C GLU A 243 -27.92 -30.15 16.88
N ARG A 244 -27.78 -30.48 18.15
CA ARG A 244 -26.59 -31.17 18.69
C ARG A 244 -27.01 -32.49 19.31
N VAL A 245 -26.43 -33.58 18.81
CA VAL A 245 -26.58 -34.93 19.37
C VAL A 245 -25.20 -35.42 19.77
N GLU A 246 -24.95 -35.51 21.08
CA GLU A 246 -23.61 -35.79 21.63
C GLU A 246 -22.54 -34.82 21.12
N ASN A 247 -21.61 -35.30 20.28
CA ASN A 247 -20.55 -34.51 19.67
C ASN A 247 -20.90 -34.06 18.24
N THR A 248 -21.99 -34.53 17.67
CA THR A 248 -22.35 -34.27 16.28
C THR A 248 -23.32 -33.09 16.17
N VAL A 249 -22.99 -32.14 15.31
CA VAL A 249 -23.90 -31.07 14.86
C VAL A 249 -24.69 -31.60 13.66
N ARG A 250 -26.02 -31.46 13.73
CA ARG A 250 -26.96 -31.93 12.71
C ARG A 250 -27.82 -30.79 12.19
N TYR A 251 -28.24 -30.90 10.95
CA TYR A 251 -29.18 -29.98 10.30
C TYR A 251 -30.21 -30.80 9.52
N HIS A 252 -31.50 -30.64 9.84
CA HIS A 252 -32.59 -31.46 9.28
C HIS A 252 -32.32 -32.97 9.32
N GLY A 253 -31.74 -33.45 10.43
CA GLY A 253 -31.40 -34.86 10.61
C GLY A 253 -30.16 -35.34 9.82
N ILE A 254 -29.44 -34.45 9.16
CA ILE A 254 -28.19 -34.75 8.44
C ILE A 254 -27.01 -34.35 9.31
N ASP A 255 -26.02 -35.24 9.43
CA ASP A 255 -24.79 -34.96 10.18
C ASP A 255 -23.92 -33.98 9.38
N ILE A 256 -23.58 -32.84 10.00
CA ILE A 256 -22.81 -31.76 9.37
C ILE A 256 -21.37 -31.77 9.84
N MET A 257 -21.15 -31.88 11.15
CA MET A 257 -19.83 -31.65 11.74
C MET A 257 -19.67 -32.38 13.07
N ASP A 258 -18.51 -33.02 13.26
CA ASP A 258 -18.11 -33.59 14.55
C ASP A 258 -17.31 -32.56 15.37
N LEU A 259 -17.83 -32.19 16.54
CA LEU A 259 -17.19 -31.25 17.47
C LEU A 259 -15.93 -31.82 18.10
N ALA A 260 -15.79 -33.15 18.23
CA ALA A 260 -14.58 -33.75 18.75
C ALA A 260 -13.39 -33.54 17.80
N ALA A 261 -13.63 -33.63 16.49
CA ALA A 261 -12.62 -33.44 15.45
C ALA A 261 -12.02 -32.02 15.44
N VAL A 262 -12.74 -31.03 15.96
CA VAL A 262 -12.26 -29.63 16.09
C VAL A 262 -12.00 -29.21 17.53
N HIS A 263 -11.98 -30.17 18.47
CA HIS A 263 -11.78 -29.93 19.90
C HIS A 263 -12.77 -28.89 20.47
N SER A 264 -14.07 -29.03 20.21
CA SER A 264 -15.13 -28.09 20.64
C SER A 264 -16.33 -28.79 21.30
N VAL A 265 -16.09 -29.88 22.03
CA VAL A 265 -17.12 -30.69 22.69
C VAL A 265 -17.78 -29.96 23.86
N GLN A 266 -17.05 -29.15 24.62
CA GLN A 266 -17.60 -28.53 25.84
C GLN A 266 -18.47 -27.31 25.54
N ASN A 267 -18.29 -26.69 24.39
CA ASN A 267 -18.96 -25.44 24.03
C ASN A 267 -20.20 -25.68 23.16
N LYS A 268 -21.24 -24.85 23.34
CA LYS A 268 -22.41 -24.87 22.45
C LYS A 268 -21.99 -24.30 21.08
N PRO A 269 -22.21 -25.03 19.96
CA PRO A 269 -21.95 -24.49 18.64
C PRO A 269 -22.95 -23.40 18.27
N LEU A 270 -22.53 -22.49 17.41
CA LEU A 270 -23.39 -21.50 16.76
C LEU A 270 -23.75 -21.98 15.36
N GLY A 271 -24.98 -21.76 14.94
CA GLY A 271 -25.45 -22.15 13.61
C GLY A 271 -26.05 -21.00 12.85
N PHE A 272 -25.67 -20.89 11.58
CA PHE A 272 -26.22 -19.94 10.63
C PHE A 272 -26.55 -20.69 9.35
N VAL A 273 -27.74 -20.50 8.82
CA VAL A 273 -28.16 -21.13 7.57
C VAL A 273 -28.81 -20.08 6.69
N THR A 274 -28.50 -20.14 5.39
CA THR A 274 -29.15 -19.30 4.38
C THR A 274 -29.24 -20.05 3.06
N THR A 275 -30.30 -19.81 2.30
CA THR A 275 -30.48 -20.40 0.97
C THR A 275 -29.67 -19.60 -0.04
N ILE A 276 -28.79 -20.27 -0.78
CA ILE A 276 -27.87 -19.63 -1.72
C ILE A 276 -28.17 -19.95 -3.19
N GLY A 277 -29.01 -20.95 -3.44
CA GLY A 277 -29.42 -21.35 -4.79
C GLY A 277 -30.66 -22.23 -4.76
N ALA A 278 -31.11 -22.67 -5.94
CA ALA A 278 -32.20 -23.63 -6.02
C ALA A 278 -31.80 -24.93 -5.29
N ASP A 279 -32.56 -25.29 -4.26
CA ASP A 279 -32.32 -26.48 -3.44
C ASP A 279 -30.92 -26.56 -2.78
N THR A 280 -30.22 -25.42 -2.62
CA THR A 280 -28.87 -25.37 -2.04
C THR A 280 -28.78 -24.37 -0.91
N GLU A 281 -28.27 -24.84 0.23
CA GLU A 281 -28.13 -24.07 1.47
C GLU A 281 -26.64 -23.97 1.88
N LEU A 282 -26.28 -22.79 2.36
CA LEU A 282 -25.02 -22.56 3.05
C LEU A 282 -25.26 -22.69 4.55
N ILE A 283 -24.56 -23.63 5.17
CA ILE A 283 -24.59 -23.89 6.60
C ILE A 283 -23.24 -23.45 7.17
N VAL A 284 -23.24 -22.51 8.11
CA VAL A 284 -22.04 -22.05 8.79
C VAL A 284 -22.11 -22.42 10.26
N ILE A 285 -21.15 -23.22 10.72
CA ILE A 285 -21.07 -23.70 12.10
C ILE A 285 -19.92 -22.98 12.80
N GLY A 286 -20.21 -22.23 13.85
CA GLY A 286 -19.21 -21.66 14.75
C GLY A 286 -18.89 -22.64 15.88
N ALA A 287 -17.65 -23.11 15.97
CA ALA A 287 -17.19 -24.01 17.01
C ALA A 287 -16.11 -23.34 17.86
N ARG A 288 -16.25 -23.38 19.18
CA ARG A 288 -15.33 -22.76 20.13
C ARG A 288 -14.47 -23.82 20.77
N LYS A 289 -13.16 -23.66 20.65
CA LYS A 289 -12.19 -24.64 21.14
C LYS A 289 -12.29 -24.86 22.66
N ASP A 290 -12.19 -26.11 23.06
CA ASP A 290 -12.08 -26.60 24.42
C ASP A 290 -10.64 -26.35 24.91
N ASP A 291 -10.31 -25.09 25.20
CA ASP A 291 -8.97 -24.77 25.72
C ASP A 291 -8.91 -24.92 27.25
N ALA A 292 -7.87 -25.61 27.73
CA ALA A 292 -7.57 -25.76 29.16
C ALA A 292 -6.91 -24.51 29.78
N ASN A 293 -6.50 -23.51 28.98
CA ASN A 293 -5.71 -22.36 29.43
C ASN A 293 -6.22 -21.05 28.77
N SER A 294 -7.29 -20.48 29.31
CA SER A 294 -8.11 -19.43 28.68
C SER A 294 -7.56 -18.00 28.78
N GLU A 295 -6.24 -17.80 28.87
CA GLU A 295 -5.66 -16.46 29.11
C GLU A 295 -5.61 -15.56 27.84
N LYS A 296 -5.79 -16.13 26.65
CA LYS A 296 -5.71 -15.40 25.38
C LYS A 296 -7.10 -15.14 24.80
N TRP A 297 -7.55 -13.89 24.88
CA TRP A 297 -8.90 -13.48 24.48
C TRP A 297 -9.27 -13.80 23.02
N TRP A 298 -8.30 -13.87 22.10
CA TRP A 298 -8.55 -14.23 20.70
C TRP A 298 -8.89 -15.70 20.49
N GLN A 299 -8.52 -16.58 21.43
CA GLN A 299 -8.92 -18.00 21.44
C GLN A 299 -10.35 -18.19 21.97
N MET A 300 -11.01 -17.12 22.42
CA MET A 300 -12.39 -17.17 22.92
C MET A 300 -13.45 -17.05 21.81
N TYR A 301 -13.06 -16.64 20.59
CA TYR A 301 -13.99 -16.54 19.48
C TYR A 301 -14.19 -17.91 18.80
N PRO A 302 -15.40 -18.21 18.34
CA PRO A 302 -15.64 -19.42 17.54
C PRO A 302 -14.85 -19.34 16.23
N VAL A 303 -14.26 -20.47 15.84
CA VAL A 303 -13.82 -20.70 14.47
C VAL A 303 -15.04 -21.15 13.69
N PHE A 304 -15.30 -20.54 12.54
CA PHE A 304 -16.44 -20.88 11.70
C PHE A 304 -16.07 -21.93 10.67
N TYR A 305 -17.03 -22.74 10.25
CA TYR A 305 -16.84 -23.77 9.24
C TYR A 305 -18.04 -23.70 8.29
N SER A 306 -17.78 -23.46 7.01
CA SER A 306 -18.82 -23.35 5.99
C SER A 306 -19.03 -24.67 5.26
N PHE A 307 -20.29 -25.08 5.13
CA PHE A 307 -20.72 -26.30 4.47
C PHE A 307 -21.82 -25.99 3.46
N ILE A 308 -21.79 -26.71 2.35
CA ILE A 308 -22.83 -26.66 1.31
C ILE A 308 -23.65 -27.93 1.41
N LEU A 309 -24.97 -27.74 1.49
CA LEU A 309 -25.93 -28.81 1.43
C LEU A 309 -26.85 -28.58 0.24
N THR A 310 -26.71 -29.41 -0.79
CA THR A 310 -27.65 -29.49 -1.90
C THR A 310 -28.60 -30.65 -1.65
N LYS A 311 -29.90 -30.44 -1.89
CA LYS A 311 -30.94 -31.45 -1.65
C LYS A 311 -30.60 -32.80 -2.28
N GLY A 312 -30.63 -33.86 -1.47
CA GLY A 312 -30.31 -35.22 -1.90
C GLY A 312 -28.82 -35.54 -1.99
N GLN A 313 -27.94 -34.62 -1.62
CA GLN A 313 -26.49 -34.83 -1.54
C GLN A 313 -25.99 -34.76 -0.10
N SER A 314 -24.84 -35.38 0.16
CA SER A 314 -24.14 -35.22 1.44
C SER A 314 -23.55 -33.81 1.57
N PRO A 315 -23.50 -33.24 2.79
CA PRO A 315 -22.91 -31.93 3.01
C PRO A 315 -21.42 -31.96 2.66
N LYS A 316 -20.92 -30.89 2.04
CA LYS A 316 -19.51 -30.73 1.70
C LYS A 316 -18.96 -29.46 2.33
N GLN A 317 -17.84 -29.56 3.04
CA GLN A 317 -17.18 -28.40 3.62
C GLN A 317 -16.49 -27.57 2.53
N ILE A 318 -16.52 -26.24 2.65
CA ILE A 318 -15.69 -25.33 1.87
C ILE A 318 -14.32 -25.23 2.56
N PRO A 319 -13.23 -25.73 1.95
CA PRO A 319 -11.91 -25.71 2.59
C PRO A 319 -11.43 -24.28 2.87
N GLY A 320 -10.72 -24.06 3.98
CA GLY A 320 -10.09 -22.76 4.28
C GLY A 320 -11.04 -21.61 4.65
N MET A 321 -12.36 -21.82 4.64
CA MET A 321 -13.33 -20.87 5.17
C MET A 321 -13.46 -21.08 6.68
N THR A 322 -12.78 -20.21 7.45
CA THR A 322 -12.71 -20.32 8.92
C THR A 322 -13.41 -19.17 9.65
N GLN A 323 -14.13 -18.32 8.91
CA GLN A 323 -14.72 -17.07 9.38
C GLN A 323 -16.15 -16.91 8.86
N LEU A 324 -16.92 -16.01 9.45
CA LEU A 324 -18.29 -15.71 9.01
C LEU A 324 -18.28 -15.09 7.61
N PRO A 325 -19.05 -15.63 6.65
CA PRO A 325 -19.26 -14.96 5.37
C PRO A 325 -19.83 -13.56 5.57
N SER A 326 -19.35 -12.61 4.77
CA SER A 326 -19.87 -11.23 4.69
C SER A 326 -20.80 -11.06 3.50
N ARG A 327 -20.54 -11.77 2.39
CA ARG A 327 -21.37 -11.71 1.18
C ARG A 327 -21.35 -13.02 0.39
N ILE A 328 -22.41 -13.20 -0.39
CA ILE A 328 -22.60 -14.29 -1.35
C ILE A 328 -22.76 -13.66 -2.72
N MET A 329 -22.04 -14.18 -3.71
CA MET A 329 -22.09 -13.68 -5.08
C MET A 329 -22.54 -14.78 -6.03
N ASN A 330 -23.67 -14.57 -6.69
CA ASN A 330 -24.24 -15.50 -7.66
C ASN A 330 -23.94 -15.01 -9.07
N LYS A 331 -23.23 -15.81 -9.87
CA LYS A 331 -22.88 -15.50 -11.25
C LYS A 331 -23.86 -16.15 -12.22
N LYS A 332 -24.01 -15.56 -13.42
CA LYS A 332 -24.87 -16.11 -14.49
C LYS A 332 -24.46 -17.49 -14.99
N ASP A 333 -23.18 -17.86 -14.84
CA ASP A 333 -22.67 -19.19 -15.20
C ASP A 333 -23.12 -20.29 -14.21
N GLY A 334 -23.84 -19.92 -13.14
CA GLY A 334 -24.33 -20.83 -12.10
C GLY A 334 -23.35 -21.03 -10.95
N SER A 335 -22.16 -20.42 -11.00
CA SER A 335 -21.22 -20.48 -9.88
C SER A 335 -21.64 -19.56 -8.74
N ILE A 336 -21.36 -20.00 -7.52
CA ILE A 336 -21.66 -19.26 -6.29
C ILE A 336 -20.35 -19.05 -5.54
N TRP A 337 -20.06 -17.79 -5.23
CA TRP A 337 -18.86 -17.40 -4.50
C TRP A 337 -19.23 -16.94 -3.11
N ILE A 338 -18.58 -17.52 -2.10
CA ILE A 338 -18.77 -17.19 -0.69
C ILE A 338 -17.56 -16.38 -0.24
N VAL A 339 -17.78 -15.18 0.28
CA VAL A 339 -16.68 -14.30 0.69
C VAL A 339 -16.84 -13.91 2.15
N SER A 340 -15.72 -13.95 2.87
CA SER A 340 -15.57 -13.37 4.21
C SER A 340 -14.53 -12.26 4.11
N ASP A 341 -14.93 -11.00 4.08
CA ASP A 341 -13.98 -9.88 4.03
C ASP A 341 -13.35 -9.64 5.41
N ALA A 342 -12.07 -9.28 5.43
CA ALA A 342 -11.43 -8.78 6.65
C ALA A 342 -12.09 -7.46 7.10
N ASP A 343 -12.46 -7.36 8.38
CA ASP A 343 -12.98 -6.14 8.99
C ASP A 343 -12.11 -5.68 10.16
N LEU A 344 -11.04 -4.96 9.83
CA LEU A 344 -10.05 -4.50 10.81
C LEU A 344 -10.40 -3.14 11.44
N LYS A 345 -11.65 -2.67 11.29
CA LYS A 345 -12.09 -1.39 11.85
C LYS A 345 -12.28 -1.45 13.36
N THR A 346 -12.42 -2.65 13.93
CA THR A 346 -12.65 -2.86 15.36
C THR A 346 -11.44 -3.52 16.02
N PHE A 347 -11.28 -3.30 17.33
CA PHE A 347 -10.20 -3.93 18.12
C PHE A 347 -10.32 -5.48 18.17
N ARG A 348 -11.51 -6.03 17.92
CA ARG A 348 -11.78 -7.47 17.92
C ARG A 348 -12.60 -7.86 16.68
N PRO A 349 -11.96 -7.93 15.51
CA PRO A 349 -12.62 -8.33 14.28
C PRO A 349 -13.25 -9.72 14.43
N ILE A 350 -14.46 -9.90 13.91
CA ILE A 350 -14.99 -11.24 13.66
C ILE A 350 -14.19 -11.88 12.52
N ASN A 351 -13.93 -11.09 11.47
CA ASN A 351 -13.12 -11.50 10.33
C ASN A 351 -11.77 -10.76 10.36
N THR A 352 -10.72 -11.47 10.74
CA THR A 352 -9.33 -10.97 10.78
C THR A 352 -8.59 -11.12 9.44
N ALA A 353 -9.12 -11.92 8.52
CA ALA A 353 -8.54 -12.16 7.20
C ALA A 353 -9.63 -12.18 6.11
N SER A 354 -9.23 -12.00 4.85
CA SER A 354 -10.12 -12.17 3.71
C SER A 354 -10.12 -13.61 3.21
N GLN A 355 -11.30 -14.22 3.03
CA GLN A 355 -11.45 -15.60 2.58
C GLN A 355 -12.44 -15.72 1.44
N VAL A 356 -12.15 -16.61 0.48
CA VAL A 356 -12.97 -16.83 -0.70
C VAL A 356 -13.17 -18.32 -0.95
N GLY A 357 -14.43 -18.73 -1.01
CA GLY A 357 -14.88 -20.04 -1.47
C GLY A 357 -15.65 -19.94 -2.79
N LEU A 358 -15.65 -21.03 -3.55
CA LEU A 358 -16.36 -21.17 -4.82
C LEU A 358 -17.11 -22.50 -4.83
N ILE A 359 -18.35 -22.47 -5.30
CA ILE A 359 -19.17 -23.62 -5.68
C ILE A 359 -19.33 -23.53 -7.20
N GLU A 360 -18.79 -24.50 -7.90
CA GLU A 360 -18.91 -24.60 -9.35
C GLU A 360 -20.29 -25.16 -9.74
N PRO A 361 -20.79 -24.90 -10.96
CA PRO A 361 -22.10 -25.39 -11.41
C PRO A 361 -22.26 -26.92 -11.39
N ASN A 362 -21.14 -27.65 -11.45
CA ASN A 362 -21.10 -29.11 -11.34
C ASN A 362 -21.18 -29.63 -9.88
N GLY A 363 -21.18 -28.73 -8.89
CA GLY A 363 -21.18 -29.05 -7.45
C GLY A 363 -19.80 -29.34 -6.86
N GLU A 364 -18.71 -29.07 -7.59
CA GLU A 364 -17.36 -29.02 -7.05
C GLU A 364 -17.18 -27.78 -6.17
N ILE A 365 -16.41 -27.92 -5.10
CA ILE A 365 -16.22 -26.88 -4.09
C ILE A 365 -14.74 -26.60 -3.95
N ARG A 366 -14.42 -25.32 -3.92
CA ARG A 366 -13.07 -24.79 -3.86
C ARG A 366 -12.95 -23.77 -2.75
N GLY A 367 -11.79 -23.78 -2.13
CA GLY A 367 -11.45 -22.88 -1.03
C GLY A 367 -10.10 -22.23 -1.32
N PHE A 368 -10.10 -21.02 -1.87
CA PHE A 368 -8.89 -20.44 -2.43
C PHE A 368 -7.80 -20.21 -1.39
N ASN A 369 -8.17 -19.89 -0.14
CA ASN A 369 -7.21 -19.76 0.96
C ASN A 369 -6.48 -21.09 1.23
N ALA A 370 -7.18 -22.22 1.15
CA ALA A 370 -6.57 -23.54 1.32
C ALA A 370 -5.73 -23.93 0.10
N GLU A 371 -6.26 -23.77 -1.11
CA GLU A 371 -5.55 -24.09 -2.36
C GLU A 371 -4.26 -23.29 -2.55
N LEU A 372 -4.29 -22.00 -2.21
CA LEU A 372 -3.15 -21.11 -2.32
C LEU A 372 -2.30 -21.08 -1.04
N ASN A 373 -2.65 -21.85 0.01
CA ASN A 373 -2.01 -21.76 1.32
C ASN A 373 -1.82 -20.29 1.77
N SER A 374 -2.88 -19.48 1.67
CA SER A 374 -2.83 -18.03 1.91
C SER A 374 -3.69 -17.65 3.10
N ASN A 375 -3.22 -16.66 3.88
CA ASN A 375 -4.02 -16.16 5.02
C ASN A 375 -5.16 -15.30 4.49
N ASP A 376 -4.86 -14.43 3.52
CA ASP A 376 -5.80 -13.55 2.86
C ASP A 376 -5.93 -13.93 1.38
N VAL A 377 -7.17 -13.98 0.90
CA VAL A 377 -7.53 -13.98 -0.51
C VAL A 377 -8.61 -12.93 -0.69
N GLU A 378 -8.35 -11.94 -1.53
CA GLU A 378 -9.26 -10.83 -1.83
C GLU A 378 -9.66 -10.87 -3.31
N ILE A 379 -10.89 -10.46 -3.62
CA ILE A 379 -11.31 -10.23 -5.01
C ILE A 379 -11.00 -8.78 -5.34
N VAL A 380 -10.15 -8.56 -6.35
CA VAL A 380 -9.73 -7.22 -6.79
C VAL A 380 -10.36 -6.80 -8.11
N SER A 381 -10.89 -7.75 -8.89
CA SER A 381 -11.69 -7.48 -10.09
C SER A 381 -12.76 -8.55 -10.27
N LEU A 382 -13.97 -8.11 -10.63
CA LEU A 382 -15.15 -8.94 -10.84
C LEU A 382 -15.73 -8.66 -12.22
N GLN A 383 -15.66 -9.64 -13.12
CA GLN A 383 -16.18 -9.57 -14.48
C GLN A 383 -17.10 -10.76 -14.75
N GLU A 384 -17.89 -10.70 -15.83
CA GLU A 384 -18.84 -11.76 -16.17
C GLU A 384 -18.14 -13.13 -16.30
N ASN A 385 -17.03 -13.18 -17.04
CA ASN A 385 -16.34 -14.43 -17.36
C ASN A 385 -15.01 -14.61 -16.61
N ARG A 386 -14.68 -13.72 -15.67
CA ARG A 386 -13.40 -13.74 -14.94
C ARG A 386 -13.50 -13.11 -13.56
N VAL A 387 -12.75 -13.67 -12.62
CA VAL A 387 -12.51 -13.06 -11.31
C VAL A 387 -11.00 -12.94 -11.11
N ILE A 388 -10.51 -11.80 -10.61
CA ILE A 388 -9.11 -11.66 -10.23
C ILE A 388 -9.01 -11.67 -8.71
N LEU A 389 -8.19 -12.59 -8.22
CA LEU A 389 -7.88 -12.79 -6.82
C LEU A 389 -6.49 -12.22 -6.48
N LYS A 390 -6.36 -11.68 -5.29
CA LYS A 390 -5.10 -11.30 -4.66
C LYS A 390 -4.89 -12.18 -3.44
N ALA A 391 -3.87 -13.03 -3.46
CA ALA A 391 -3.49 -13.89 -2.35
C ALA A 391 -2.25 -13.33 -1.64
N PHE A 392 -2.30 -13.23 -0.31
CA PHE A 392 -1.17 -12.79 0.51
C PHE A 392 -1.26 -13.27 1.96
N SER A 393 -0.12 -13.37 2.63
CA SER A 393 -0.04 -13.70 4.07
C SER A 393 0.64 -12.64 4.92
N ASN A 394 1.16 -11.57 4.32
CA ASN A 394 1.99 -10.57 5.00
C ASN A 394 1.22 -9.39 5.58
N ARG A 395 -0.11 -9.48 5.75
CA ARG A 395 -0.96 -8.39 6.25
C ARG A 395 -0.45 -7.77 7.55
N PHE A 396 -0.10 -8.63 8.52
CA PHE A 396 0.36 -8.23 9.86
C PHE A 396 1.85 -8.49 10.09
N SER A 397 2.54 -9.08 9.11
CA SER A 397 3.93 -9.48 9.24
C SER A 397 4.57 -9.34 7.86
N PRO A 398 5.25 -8.20 7.59
CA PRO A 398 5.84 -7.92 6.28
C PRO A 398 6.76 -9.05 5.77
N ASP A 399 7.44 -9.73 6.69
CA ASP A 399 8.39 -10.82 6.40
C ASP A 399 7.71 -12.15 6.05
N LEU A 400 6.39 -12.29 6.25
CA LEU A 400 5.65 -13.51 5.92
C LEU A 400 5.29 -13.56 4.42
N VAL A 401 6.30 -13.77 3.60
CA VAL A 401 6.17 -13.93 2.15
C VAL A 401 6.08 -15.41 1.79
N LYS A 402 5.03 -15.82 1.08
CA LYS A 402 4.84 -17.17 0.54
C LYS A 402 4.98 -17.15 -0.98
N GLU A 403 5.41 -18.25 -1.59
CA GLU A 403 5.53 -18.37 -3.06
C GLU A 403 4.18 -18.20 -3.77
N THR A 404 3.08 -18.54 -3.10
CA THR A 404 1.70 -18.37 -3.56
C THR A 404 1.15 -16.96 -3.37
N ASN A 405 1.93 -16.04 -2.80
CA ASN A 405 1.53 -14.63 -2.78
C ASN A 405 1.52 -14.08 -4.21
N GLY A 406 0.47 -13.36 -4.58
CA GLY A 406 0.34 -12.76 -5.90
C GLY A 406 -1.08 -12.55 -6.37
N PHE A 407 -1.21 -12.24 -7.65
CA PHE A 407 -2.48 -12.03 -8.35
C PHE A 407 -2.78 -13.21 -9.25
N TYR A 408 -4.03 -13.65 -9.27
CA TYR A 408 -4.49 -14.83 -9.98
C TYR A 408 -5.76 -14.51 -10.75
N SER A 409 -5.85 -14.92 -12.02
CA SER A 409 -7.14 -14.93 -12.72
C SER A 409 -7.80 -16.30 -12.54
N VAL A 410 -9.10 -16.28 -12.24
CA VAL A 410 -9.99 -17.45 -12.33
C VAL A 410 -10.88 -17.23 -13.53
N GLU A 411 -10.68 -18.03 -14.57
CA GLU A 411 -11.40 -17.94 -15.84
C GLU A 411 -12.77 -18.62 -15.76
N LYS A 412 -13.60 -18.44 -16.80
CA LYS A 412 -14.94 -19.02 -16.89
C LYS A 412 -15.02 -20.54 -16.70
N ASN A 413 -13.97 -21.26 -17.11
CA ASN A 413 -13.86 -22.71 -16.91
C ASN A 413 -13.28 -23.08 -15.54
N PHE A 414 -13.21 -22.12 -14.62
CA PHE A 414 -12.65 -22.22 -13.27
C PHE A 414 -11.16 -22.55 -13.20
N SER A 415 -10.44 -22.56 -14.34
CA SER A 415 -8.99 -22.64 -14.33
C SER A 415 -8.38 -21.38 -13.69
N MET A 416 -7.33 -21.58 -12.89
CA MET A 416 -6.66 -20.50 -12.18
C MET A 416 -5.24 -20.31 -12.71
N ASN A 417 -4.90 -19.08 -13.09
CA ASN A 417 -3.59 -18.71 -13.64
C ASN A 417 -2.95 -17.61 -12.79
N LYS A 418 -1.67 -17.78 -12.41
CA LYS A 418 -0.92 -16.72 -11.73
C LYS A 418 -0.54 -15.63 -12.73
N LEU A 419 -0.90 -14.38 -12.44
CA LEU A 419 -0.62 -13.21 -13.27
C LEU A 419 0.69 -12.53 -12.87
N SER A 420 0.89 -12.35 -11.57
CA SER A 420 2.09 -11.74 -10.99
C SER A 420 2.25 -12.13 -9.53
N ASP A 421 3.41 -11.82 -8.95
CA ASP A 421 3.59 -11.75 -7.50
C ASP A 421 3.05 -10.41 -6.95
N LEU A 422 3.38 -10.09 -5.69
CA LEU A 422 3.01 -8.83 -5.02
C LEU A 422 3.95 -7.64 -5.35
N SER A 423 4.69 -7.71 -6.46
CA SER A 423 5.47 -6.56 -6.96
C SER A 423 4.56 -5.42 -7.43
N VAL A 424 3.37 -5.76 -7.94
CA VAL A 424 2.32 -4.82 -8.35
C VAL A 424 1.33 -4.55 -7.21
N HIS A 425 0.58 -3.46 -7.33
CA HIS A 425 -0.46 -3.07 -6.38
C HIS A 425 -1.82 -3.73 -6.69
N SER A 426 -2.18 -3.83 -7.97
CA SER A 426 -3.41 -4.48 -8.44
C SER A 426 -3.26 -4.96 -9.89
N ALA A 427 -4.21 -5.80 -10.34
CA ALA A 427 -4.22 -6.39 -11.68
C ALA A 427 -5.64 -6.39 -12.26
N TYR A 428 -5.71 -6.21 -13.58
CA TYR A 428 -6.97 -6.17 -14.33
C TYR A 428 -6.78 -6.74 -15.74
N ILE A 429 -7.74 -7.52 -16.26
CA ILE A 429 -7.72 -8.01 -17.64
C ILE A 429 -8.98 -7.51 -18.34
N ASP A 430 -8.86 -6.68 -19.37
CA ASP A 430 -10.04 -6.16 -20.05
C ASP A 430 -10.80 -7.24 -20.85
N SER A 431 -11.99 -6.88 -21.35
CA SER A 431 -12.82 -7.73 -22.21
C SER A 431 -12.11 -8.25 -23.49
N LYS A 432 -11.02 -7.61 -23.93
CA LYS A 432 -10.21 -8.02 -25.09
C LYS A 432 -9.01 -8.90 -24.68
N GLY A 433 -8.82 -9.16 -23.39
CA GLY A 433 -7.72 -9.96 -22.87
C GLY A 433 -6.42 -9.18 -22.62
N ASN A 434 -6.44 -7.85 -22.66
CA ASN A 434 -5.26 -7.05 -22.32
C ASN A 434 -5.09 -6.98 -20.81
N LEU A 435 -3.92 -7.34 -20.33
CA LEU A 435 -3.55 -7.29 -18.92
C LEU A 435 -2.96 -5.92 -18.57
N TYR A 436 -3.54 -5.32 -17.53
CA TYR A 436 -3.10 -4.08 -16.93
C TYR A 436 -2.65 -4.35 -15.49
N PHE A 437 -1.47 -3.85 -15.15
CA PHE A 437 -1.00 -3.79 -13.77
C PHE A 437 -1.07 -2.36 -13.26
N ILE A 438 -1.65 -2.18 -12.09
CA ILE A 438 -1.40 -0.98 -11.28
C ILE A 438 -0.17 -1.28 -10.46
N ASN A 439 0.93 -0.58 -10.73
CA ASN A 439 2.18 -0.74 -10.02
C ASN A 439 2.20 0.07 -8.72
N LYS A 440 3.13 -0.29 -7.83
CA LYS A 440 3.47 0.54 -6.68
C LYS A 440 4.02 1.90 -7.16
N GLY A 441 3.66 2.98 -6.47
CA GLY A 441 4.09 4.34 -6.82
C GLY A 441 3.37 4.94 -8.03
N ASN A 442 2.08 4.62 -8.19
CA ASN A 442 1.15 5.28 -9.10
C ASN A 442 1.50 5.19 -10.60
N ALA A 443 1.81 3.98 -11.05
CA ALA A 443 1.95 3.68 -12.48
C ALA A 443 0.94 2.61 -12.91
N ILE A 444 0.55 2.66 -14.19
CA ILE A 444 -0.28 1.65 -14.85
C ILE A 444 0.51 1.14 -16.04
N THR A 445 0.69 -0.17 -16.13
CA THR A 445 1.36 -0.84 -17.25
C THR A 445 0.35 -1.68 -18.02
N SER A 446 0.22 -1.42 -19.33
CA SER A 446 -0.39 -2.37 -20.27
C SER A 446 0.67 -3.38 -20.68
N VAL A 447 0.54 -4.61 -20.19
CA VAL A 447 1.53 -5.68 -20.39
C VAL A 447 1.62 -6.05 -21.86
N ASN A 448 0.47 -6.21 -22.52
CA ASN A 448 0.40 -6.59 -23.93
C ASN A 448 0.97 -5.52 -24.85
N ALA A 449 0.73 -4.24 -24.55
CA ALA A 449 1.25 -3.12 -25.36
C ALA A 449 2.68 -2.71 -24.99
N ASN A 450 3.19 -3.21 -23.85
CA ASN A 450 4.47 -2.79 -23.25
C ASN A 450 4.57 -1.26 -23.07
N VAL A 451 3.46 -0.64 -22.62
CA VAL A 451 3.38 0.80 -22.34
C VAL A 451 3.11 1.00 -20.86
N THR A 452 3.84 1.93 -20.24
CA THR A 452 3.62 2.32 -18.85
C THR A 452 3.35 3.81 -18.76
N TRP A 453 2.24 4.15 -18.10
CA TRP A 453 1.92 5.50 -17.70
C TRP A 453 2.17 5.66 -16.20
N ARG A 454 2.70 6.80 -15.78
CA ARG A 454 3.04 7.08 -14.38
C ARG A 454 2.79 8.55 -14.04
N ARG A 455 2.35 8.81 -12.81
CA ARG A 455 2.34 10.16 -12.21
C ARG A 455 2.89 10.11 -10.80
N TYR A 456 3.46 11.22 -10.36
CA TYR A 456 3.83 11.36 -8.95
C TYR A 456 2.58 11.54 -8.09
N ASP A 457 2.68 11.16 -6.82
CA ASP A 457 1.57 11.24 -5.87
C ASP A 457 1.01 12.68 -5.73
N TYR A 458 1.87 13.70 -5.72
CA TYR A 458 1.47 15.10 -5.63
C TYR A 458 0.65 15.58 -6.86
N GLU A 459 0.91 15.01 -8.04
CA GLU A 459 0.19 15.36 -9.29
C GLU A 459 -1.23 14.81 -9.24
N LEU A 460 -1.36 13.56 -8.79
CA LEU A 460 -2.66 12.91 -8.60
C LEU A 460 -3.47 13.56 -7.48
N LYS A 461 -2.85 13.89 -6.34
CA LYS A 461 -3.52 14.65 -5.26
C LYS A 461 -4.06 15.97 -5.77
N LYS A 462 -3.27 16.70 -6.57
CA LYS A 462 -3.71 17.97 -7.17
C LYS A 462 -4.92 17.77 -8.07
N LEU A 463 -4.92 16.73 -8.91
CA LEU A 463 -6.07 16.36 -9.75
C LEU A 463 -7.32 16.05 -8.91
N LEU A 464 -7.15 15.34 -7.80
CA LEU A 464 -8.23 14.87 -6.92
C LEU A 464 -8.74 15.95 -5.94
N SER A 465 -7.97 17.02 -5.73
CA SER A 465 -8.31 18.13 -4.82
C SER A 465 -9.16 19.25 -5.45
N VAL A 466 -9.60 19.10 -6.70
CA VAL A 466 -10.41 20.11 -7.38
C VAL A 466 -11.85 20.01 -6.87
N GLU A 467 -12.13 20.73 -5.78
CA GLU A 467 -13.49 21.18 -5.39
C GLU A 467 -13.86 22.50 -6.07
#